data_AF-A0AAV8VY71-F1
#
_entry.id   AF-A0AAV8VY71-F1
#
_cell.length_a   1.000
_cell.length_b   1.000
_cell.length_c   1.000
_cell.angle_alpha   90.00
_cell.angle_beta   90.00
_cell.angle_gamma   90.00
#
_symmetry.space_group_name_H-M   'P 1'
#
loop_
_entity.id
_entity.type
_entity.pdbx_description
1 polymer ?
#
loop_
_entity_poly.entity_id
_entity_poly.type
_entity_poly.pdbx_seq_one_letter_code
_entity_poly.pdbx_strand_id
1 'polypeptide(L)' 'MLRTRCLVLEDAATGVRAARAAGMQAVMVPSPEVTEELRKPATLVLKSLNDFKPELFGLPPRE' A
#
# COMPACT_ATOMS: atom_id res chain seq x y z
N MET A 1 -11.26 -10.13 -14.17
CA MET A 1 -11.32 -9.51 -12.83
C MET A 1 -11.30 -8.00 -13.00
N LEU A 2 -12.37 -7.31 -12.63
CA LEU A 2 -12.38 -5.84 -12.60
C LEU A 2 -11.44 -5.38 -11.49
N ARG A 3 -10.37 -4.66 -11.84
CA ARG A 3 -9.51 -4.01 -10.84
C ARG A 3 -10.31 -2.86 -10.22
N THR A 4 -10.37 -2.81 -8.90
CA THR A 4 -11.03 -1.71 -8.18
C THR A 4 -10.21 -0.42 -8.36
N ARG A 5 -10.88 0.74 -8.36
CA ARG A 5 -10.22 2.07 -8.44
C ARG A 5 -9.93 2.63 -7.04
N CYS A 6 -9.45 1.77 -6.13
CA CYS A 6 -9.16 2.12 -4.75
C CYS A 6 -7.68 1.85 -4.44
N LEU A 7 -7.05 2.79 -3.73
CA LEU A 7 -5.70 2.69 -3.21
C LEU A 7 -5.77 2.73 -1.68
N VAL A 8 -5.26 1.70 -1.03
CA VAL A 8 -5.19 1.62 0.44
C VAL A 8 -3.80 2.01 0.89
N LEU A 9 -3.70 2.85 1.92
CA LEU A 9 -2.47 3.13 2.65
C LEU A 9 -2.61 2.52 4.03
N GLU A 10 -1.65 1.68 4.44
CA GLU A 10 -1.81 0.87 5.64
C GLU A 10 -0.47 0.53 6.32
N ASP A 11 -0.48 0.33 7.63
CA ASP A 11 0.71 -0.01 8.41
C ASP A 11 0.76 -1.49 8.84
N ALA A 12 -0.39 -2.16 8.94
CA ALA A 12 -0.49 -3.55 9.38
C ALA A 12 -0.64 -4.56 8.22
N ALA A 13 -0.02 -5.74 8.38
CA ALA A 13 -0.08 -6.80 7.39
C ALA A 13 -1.51 -7.37 7.17
N THR A 14 -2.36 -7.31 8.19
CA THR A 14 -3.78 -7.71 8.11
C THR A 14 -4.56 -6.82 7.16
N GLY A 15 -4.41 -5.49 7.28
CA GLY A 15 -5.06 -4.53 6.40
C GLY A 15 -4.56 -4.64 4.95
N VAL A 16 -3.25 -4.85 4.75
CA VAL A 16 -2.70 -5.15 3.41
C VAL A 16 -3.35 -6.40 2.82
N ARG A 17 -3.42 -7.52 3.56
CA ARG A 17 -4.08 -8.74 3.05
C ARG A 17 -5.55 -8.51 2.70
N ALA A 18 -6.27 -7.74 3.52
CA ALA A 18 -7.66 -7.40 3.25
C ALA A 18 -7.81 -6.58 1.95
N ALA A 19 -6.97 -5.55 1.75
CA ALA A 19 -6.95 -4.75 0.53
C ALA A 19 -6.67 -5.60 -0.72
N ARG A 20 -5.70 -6.50 -0.64
CA ARG A 20 -5.35 -7.41 -1.74
C ARG A 20 -6.48 -8.40 -2.05
N ALA A 21 -7.12 -8.96 -1.02
CA ALA A 21 -8.28 -9.83 -1.18
C ALA A 21 -9.48 -9.11 -1.82
N ALA A 22 -9.64 -7.81 -1.55
CA ALA A 22 -10.64 -6.95 -2.18
C ALA A 22 -10.27 -6.50 -3.62
N GLY A 23 -9.13 -6.95 -4.16
CA GLY A 23 -8.68 -6.55 -5.50
C GLY A 23 -8.19 -5.10 -5.59
N MET A 24 -7.75 -4.53 -4.47
CA MET A 24 -7.19 -3.18 -4.38
C MET A 24 -5.65 -3.19 -4.44
N GLN A 25 -5.08 -2.02 -4.71
CA GLN A 25 -3.65 -1.77 -4.48
C GLN A 25 -3.45 -1.35 -3.02
N ALA A 26 -2.32 -1.74 -2.44
CA ALA A 26 -1.98 -1.43 -1.05
C ALA A 26 -0.55 -0.90 -0.95
N VAL A 27 -0.40 0.33 -0.46
CA VAL A 27 0.88 0.94 -0.11
C VAL A 27 1.07 0.76 1.39
N MET A 28 2.15 0.09 1.77
CA MET A 28 2.43 -0.21 3.16
C MET A 28 3.48 0.74 3.74
N VAL A 29 3.21 1.32 4.90
CA VAL A 29 4.22 1.98 5.75
C VAL A 29 4.32 1.17 7.04
N PRO A 30 5.15 0.12 7.07
CA PRO A 30 5.04 -0.94 8.06
C PRO A 30 5.37 -0.45 9.48
N SER A 31 4.55 -0.82 10.45
CA SER A 31 4.92 -0.72 11.86
C SER A 31 6.17 -1.56 12.16
N PRO A 32 6.98 -1.20 13.17
CA PRO A 32 8.27 -1.86 13.44
C PRO A 32 8.21 -3.38 13.60
N GLU A 33 7.09 -3.90 14.09
CA GLU A 33 6.82 -5.31 14.32
C GLU A 33 6.55 -6.13 13.03
N VAL A 34 6.32 -5.46 11.90
CA VAL A 34 6.02 -6.14 10.64
C VAL A 34 7.32 -6.62 9.99
N THR A 35 7.49 -7.94 9.96
CA THR A 35 8.62 -8.61 9.30
C THR A 35 8.60 -8.42 7.78
N GLU A 36 9.75 -8.52 7.12
CA GLU A 36 9.86 -8.39 5.66
C GLU A 36 8.93 -9.36 4.91
N GLU A 37 8.77 -10.59 5.43
CA GLU A 37 7.88 -11.59 4.82
C GLU A 37 6.42 -11.11 4.77
N LEU A 38 5.97 -10.46 5.84
CA LEU A 38 4.61 -9.96 5.96
C LEU A 38 4.33 -8.73 5.08
N ARG A 39 5.38 -8.08 4.56
CA ARG A 39 5.26 -6.93 3.65
C ARG A 39 5.08 -7.33 2.19
N LYS A 40 5.51 -8.54 1.80
CA LYS A 40 5.48 -9.04 0.41
C LYS A 40 4.14 -8.89 -0.33
N PRO A 41 2.96 -9.02 0.34
CA PRO A 41 1.68 -8.86 -0.36
C PRO A 41 1.37 -7.42 -0.79
N ALA A 42 2.07 -6.42 -0.22
CA ALA A 42 1.86 -5.01 -0.56
C ALA A 42 2.24 -4.72 -2.02
N THR A 43 1.57 -3.73 -2.61
CA THR A 43 1.91 -3.22 -3.95
C THR A 43 3.19 -2.38 -3.93
N LEU A 44 3.37 -1.60 -2.86
CA LEU A 44 4.55 -0.79 -2.61
C LEU A 44 4.77 -0.72 -1.10
N VAL A 45 6.03 -0.76 -0.66
CA VAL A 45 6.41 -0.58 0.74
C VAL A 45 7.25 0.69 0.84
N LEU A 46 6.89 1.58 1.75
CA LEU A 46 7.57 2.86 2.00
C LEU A 46 8.05 2.92 3.44
N LYS A 47 9.09 3.72 3.69
CA LYS A 47 9.57 4.00 5.05
C LYS A 47 8.71 5.06 5.74
N SER A 48 8.12 5.97 4.97
CA SER A 48 7.26 7.05 5.45
C SER A 48 6.20 7.41 4.41
N LEU A 49 5.07 7.96 4.86
CA LEU A 49 4.08 8.58 3.97
C LEU A 49 4.63 9.82 3.25
N ASN A 50 5.71 10.43 3.74
CA ASN A 50 6.40 11.51 3.04
C ASN A 50 7.06 11.02 1.74
N ASP A 51 7.43 9.74 1.66
CA ASP A 51 8.02 9.13 0.46
C ASP A 51 6.95 8.74 -0.58
N PHE A 52 5.66 8.91 -0.26
CA PHE A 52 4.58 8.57 -1.16
C PHE A 52 4.52 9.53 -2.36
N LYS A 53 4.61 8.94 -3.55
CA LYS A 53 4.52 9.60 -4.86
C LYS A 53 3.17 9.29 -5.51
N PRO A 54 2.18 10.21 -5.45
CA PRO A 54 0.84 9.95 -5.97
C PRO A 54 0.83 9.63 -7.47
N GLU A 55 1.78 10.17 -8.22
CA GLU A 55 1.93 9.98 -9.68
C GLU A 55 2.20 8.53 -10.08
N LEU A 56 2.76 7.70 -9.19
CA LEU A 56 2.92 6.25 -9.41
C LEU A 56 1.58 5.51 -9.52
N PHE A 57 0.50 6.14 -9.04
CA PHE A 57 -0.85 5.60 -9.04
C PHE A 57 -1.81 6.44 -9.91
N GLY A 58 -1.27 7.30 -10.77
CA GLY A 58 -2.06 8.14 -11.69
C GLY A 58 -2.78 9.32 -11.01
N LEU A 59 -2.33 9.71 -9.82
CA LEU A 59 -2.81 10.91 -9.12
C LEU A 59 -1.88 12.10 -9.40
N PRO A 60 -2.35 13.35 -9.25
CA PRO A 60 -1.49 14.53 -9.38
C PRO A 60 -0.32 14.52 -8.39
N PRO A 61 0.87 15.02 -8.75
CA PRO A 61 1.99 15.13 -7.84
C PRO A 61 1.67 16.12 -6.70
N ARG A 62 2.41 16.00 -5.58
CA ARG A 62 2.39 17.02 -4.52
C ARG A 62 3.01 18.32 -5.04
N GLU A 63 2.52 19.46 -4.54
CA GLU A 63 3.10 20.79 -4.81
C GLU A 63 4.51 20.94 -4.25
#